data_AF-A0A534ZTQ4-F1
#
_entry.id   AF-A0A534ZTQ4-F1
#
_cell.length_a   1.000
_cell.length_b   1.000
_cell.length_c   1.000
_cell.angle_alpha   90.00
_cell.angle_beta   90.00
_cell.angle_gamma   90.00
#
_symmetry.space_group_name_H-M   'P 1'
#
loop_
_entity.id
_entity.type
_entity.pdbx_description
1 polymer ?
#
loop_
_entity_poly.entity_id
_entity_poly.type
_entity_poly.pdbx_seq_one_letter_code
_entity_poly.pdbx_strand_id
1 'polypeptide(L)' 'MSFIPGTRCRSTRPIVYPGGLVRRAASGTLVSSRENLGRKLLTVDFDGGQKLIVFAHEIEPAGEELGS' A
#
# COMPACT_ATOMS: atom_id res chain seq x y z
N MET A 1 8.20 -8.13 8.07
CA MET A 1 8.57 -6.73 7.76
C MET A 1 7.51 -5.80 8.35
N SER A 2 7.91 -4.77 9.07
CA SER A 2 6.99 -3.77 9.62
C SER A 2 6.70 -2.67 8.58
N PHE A 3 5.43 -2.35 8.39
CA PHE A 3 4.99 -1.21 7.61
C PHE A 3 5.23 0.09 8.40
N ILE A 4 6.26 0.86 8.03
CA ILE A 4 6.65 2.13 8.64
C ILE A 4 6.26 3.27 7.68
N PRO A 5 5.70 4.40 8.15
CA PRO A 5 5.46 5.55 7.27
C PRO A 5 6.71 5.92 6.46
N GLY A 6 6.53 6.16 5.17
CA GLY A 6 7.62 6.35 4.20
C GLY A 6 8.04 5.08 3.46
N THR A 7 7.68 3.89 3.94
CA THR A 7 7.98 2.63 3.23
C THR A 7 7.32 2.60 1.85
N ARG A 8 8.12 2.34 0.82
CA ARG A 8 7.62 2.04 -0.52
C ARG A 8 6.94 0.68 -0.53
N CYS A 9 5.84 0.60 -1.26
CA CYS A 9 5.03 -0.61 -1.34
C CYS A 9 4.47 -0.79 -2.74
N ARG A 10 3.97 -1.99 -3.01
CA ARG A 10 3.24 -2.34 -4.23
C ARG A 10 1.94 -3.03 -3.87
N SER A 11 0.90 -2.79 -4.64
CA SER A 11 -0.35 -3.55 -4.52
C SER A 11 -0.13 -5.01 -4.94
N THR A 12 -0.58 -5.97 -4.13
CA THR A 12 -0.46 -7.40 -4.44
C THR A 12 -1.56 -7.89 -5.39
N ARG A 13 -2.66 -7.12 -5.46
CA ARG A 13 -3.86 -7.39 -6.26
C ARG A 13 -4.48 -6.09 -6.78
N PRO A 14 -5.42 -6.15 -7.74
CA PRO A 14 -6.21 -4.99 -8.10
C PRO A 14 -7.09 -4.53 -6.93
N ILE A 15 -7.15 -3.22 -6.69
CA ILE A 15 -7.94 -2.60 -5.60
C ILE A 15 -8.99 -1.70 -6.25
N VAL A 16 -10.25 -2.08 -6.14
CA VAL A 16 -11.39 -1.30 -6.64
C VAL A 16 -11.76 -0.27 -5.57
N TYR A 17 -11.99 0.98 -6.00
CA TYR A 17 -12.46 2.06 -5.14
C TYR A 17 -13.49 2.90 -5.91
N PRO A 18 -14.26 3.78 -5.25
CA PRO A 18 -15.33 4.53 -5.92
C PRO A 18 -14.88 5.37 -7.13
N GLY A 19 -13.63 5.81 -7.16
CA GLY A 19 -13.05 6.59 -8.27
C GLY A 19 -12.28 5.77 -9.30
N GLY A 20 -12.35 4.42 -9.27
CA GLY A 20 -11.73 3.57 -10.28
C GLY A 20 -11.00 2.34 -9.73
N LEU A 21 -9.83 2.06 -10.32
CA LEU A 21 -9.04 0.86 -10.06
C LEU A 21 -7.56 1.18 -9.89
N VAL A 22 -6.99 0.77 -8.77
CA VAL A 22 -5.52 0.61 -8.64
C VAL A 22 -5.15 -0.76 -9.17
N ARG A 23 -4.28 -0.81 -10.18
CA ARG A 23 -3.83 -2.08 -10.80
C ARG A 23 -2.95 -2.87 -9.83
N ARG A 24 -2.82 -4.18 -10.07
CA ARG A 24 -1.80 -5.01 -9.40
C ARG A 24 -0.39 -4.47 -9.69
N ALA A 25 0.51 -4.59 -8.73
CA ALA A 25 1.88 -4.10 -8.76
C ALA A 25 1.99 -2.56 -8.89
N ALA A 26 0.91 -1.82 -8.65
CA ALA A 26 0.96 -0.37 -8.59
C ALA A 26 1.78 0.07 -7.39
N SER A 27 2.76 0.93 -7.64
CA SER A 27 3.65 1.46 -6.63
C SER A 27 2.99 2.59 -5.82
N GLY A 28 3.38 2.68 -4.55
CA GLY A 28 2.94 3.74 -3.66
C GLY A 28 3.80 3.86 -2.41
N THR A 29 3.51 4.87 -1.59
CA THR A 29 4.18 5.15 -0.33
C THR A 29 3.20 4.99 0.83
N LEU A 30 3.59 4.23 1.85
CA LEU A 30 2.81 4.16 3.08
C LEU A 30 2.88 5.52 3.81
N VAL A 31 1.72 6.08 4.12
CA VAL A 31 1.60 7.35 4.84
C VAL A 31 1.34 7.14 6.33
N SER A 32 0.47 6.18 6.67
CA SER A 32 0.12 5.92 8.07
C SER A 32 -0.41 4.50 8.26
N SER A 33 -0.41 4.03 9.50
CA SER A 33 -1.04 2.78 9.89
C SER A 33 -1.94 2.98 11.10
N ARG A 34 -3.04 2.25 11.17
CA ARG A 34 -3.94 2.21 12.33
C ARG A 34 -4.44 0.80 12.57
N GLU A 35 -4.68 0.48 13.84
CA GLU A 35 -5.43 -0.71 14.20
C GLU A 35 -6.93 -0.40 14.22
N ASN A 36 -7.74 -1.32 13.74
CA ASN A 36 -9.20 -1.24 13.77
C ASN A 36 -9.77 -2.65 13.92
N LEU A 37 -10.34 -2.93 15.10
CA LEU A 37 -11.02 -4.21 15.41
C LEU A 37 -10.13 -5.44 15.10
N GLY A 38 -8.86 -5.40 15.54
CA GLY A 38 -7.91 -6.49 15.28
C GLY A 38 -7.39 -6.57 13.84
N ARG A 39 -7.71 -5.59 12.98
CA ARG A 39 -7.19 -5.47 11.62
C ARG A 39 -6.25 -4.29 11.51
N LYS A 40 -5.18 -4.44 10.74
CA LYS A 40 -4.28 -3.34 10.41
C LYS A 40 -4.72 -2.67 9.10
N LEU A 41 -5.06 -1.39 9.20
CA LEU A 41 -5.40 -0.54 8.06
C LEU A 41 -4.24 0.39 7.76
N LEU A 42 -3.90 0.51 6.49
CA LEU A 42 -2.76 1.24 5.98
C LEU A 42 -3.24 2.33 5.04
N THR A 43 -2.81 3.58 5.24
CA THR A 43 -3.05 4.65 4.27
C THR A 43 -1.87 4.69 3.31
N VAL A 44 -2.14 4.52 2.02
CA VAL A 44 -1.13 4.53 0.96
C VAL A 44 -1.43 5.67 0.00
N ASP A 45 -0.39 6.41 -0.37
CA ASP A 45 -0.41 7.34 -1.50
C ASP A 45 0.17 6.62 -2.72
N PHE A 46 -0.68 6.23 -3.67
CA PHE A 46 -0.26 5.56 -4.89
C PHE A 46 0.26 6.58 -5.90
N ASP A 47 1.31 6.20 -6.64
CA ASP A 47 1.95 7.09 -7.62
C ASP A 47 1.00 7.53 -8.76
N GLY A 48 -0.12 6.81 -8.93
CA GLY A 48 -1.23 7.20 -9.81
C GLY A 48 -2.09 8.36 -9.31
N GLY A 49 -1.79 8.92 -8.13
CA GLY A 49 -2.48 10.06 -7.51
C GLY A 49 -3.62 9.67 -6.55
N GLN A 50 -3.85 8.38 -6.32
CA GLN A 50 -4.90 7.90 -5.41
C GLN A 50 -4.35 7.75 -3.99
N LYS A 51 -5.00 8.40 -3.02
CA LYS A 51 -4.75 8.16 -1.60
C LYS A 51 -5.83 7.27 -1.00
N LEU A 52 -5.48 6.02 -0.68
CA LEU A 52 -6.45 4.99 -0.28
C LEU A 52 -6.09 4.37 1.07
N ILE A 53 -7.13 3.89 1.77
CA ILE A 53 -6.98 3.05 2.96
C ILE A 53 -7.14 1.60 2.50
N VAL A 54 -6.13 0.79 2.75
CA VAL A 54 -6.05 -0.61 2.33
C VAL A 54 -5.80 -1.52 3.52
N PHE A 55 -6.15 -2.80 3.40
CA PHE A 55 -5.73 -3.81 4.35
C PHE A 55 -4.25 -4.17 4.16
N ALA A 56 -3.59 -4.56 5.25
CA ALA A 56 -2.17 -4.88 5.21
C ALA A 56 -1.79 -6.00 4.20
N HIS A 57 -2.70 -6.94 3.90
CA HIS A 57 -2.45 -8.01 2.92
C HIS A 57 -2.61 -7.56 1.45
N GLU A 58 -3.12 -6.36 1.20
CA GLU A 58 -3.32 -5.83 -0.16
C GLU A 58 -2.07 -5.16 -0.73
N ILE A 59 -1.08 -4.95 0.12
CA ILE A 59 0.20 -4.38 -0.28
C ILE A 59 1.35 -5.21 0.28
N GLU A 60 2.49 -5.11 -0.37
CA GLU A 60 3.76 -5.64 0.10
C GLU A 60 4.81 -4.53 0.09
N PRO A 61 5.80 -4.54 0.99
CA PRO A 61 6.95 -3.65 0.88
C PRO A 61 7.61 -3.86 -0.48
N ALA A 62 7.84 -2.77 -1.22
CA ALA A 62 8.73 -2.81 -2.36
C ALA A 62 10.13 -2.98 -1.76
N GLY A 63 10.69 -4.18 -1.84
CA GLY A 63 12.05 -4.41 -1.35
C GLY A 63 13.00 -3.36 -1.94
N GLU A 64 14.02 -2.97 -1.19
CA GLU A 64 15.23 -2.48 -1.83
C GLU A 64 15.66 -3.59 -2.78
N GLU A 65 15.63 -3.32 -4.08
CA GLU A 65 16.49 -4.08 -4.98
C GLU A 65 17.89 -3.77 -4.46
N LEU A 66 18.42 -4.66 -3.62
CA LEU A 66 19.85 -4.73 -3.36
C LEU A 66 20.46 -4.93 -4.73
N GLY A 67 20.89 -3.81 -5.33
CA GLY A 67 21.57 -3.77 -6.61
C GLY A 67 22.65 -4.84 -6.57
N SER A 68 22.45 -5.87 -7.37
CA SER A 68 23.42 -6.93 -7.60
C SER A 68 24.40 -6.47 -8.68
#